data_AF-A0A848AUB6-F1
#
_entry.id   AF-A0A848AUB6-F1
#
_cell.length_a   1.000
_cell.length_b   1.000
_cell.length_c   1.000
_cell.angle_alpha   90.00
_cell.angle_beta   90.00
_cell.angle_gamma   90.00
#
_symmetry.space_group_name_H-M   'P 1'
#
loop_
_entity.id
_entity.type
_entity.pdbx_description
1 polymer ?
#
loop_
_entity_poly.entity_id
_entity_poly.type
_entity_poly.pdbx_seq_one_letter_code
_entity_poly.pdbx_strand_id
1 'polypeptide(L)'
;MKFWMMISCMALGLVAAAAELNYSVDDRGVLTVQMDGRTLLDGETLQLMDAEWGTISAPLKAQLQRKKEGNVERCIWASDRAVVSRSVEKLADGRLRIGWSMKFVNGIPGGRYIELSYFAPRGSFAYAEQGRRKIAASAKAMVIETAAGKLNIEFSGASTPWAFEDMRSEKWHGNFRLILAWNYDPAAVNVVESTMVLSGTPAEGK
;
A
#
# COMPACT_ATOMS: atom_id res chain seq x y z
N MET A 1 67.11 7.85 1.10
CA MET A 1 66.01 7.12 0.44
C MET A 1 64.71 7.83 0.77
N LYS A 2 63.99 8.35 -0.23
CA LYS A 2 62.73 9.09 -0.05
C LYS A 2 61.57 8.09 -0.02
N PHE A 3 60.89 7.94 1.12
CA PHE A 3 59.64 7.18 1.21
C PHE A 3 58.47 8.10 0.86
N TRP A 4 57.76 7.78 -0.23
CA TRP A 4 56.48 8.40 -0.57
C TRP A 4 55.37 7.65 0.18
N MET A 5 54.66 8.36 1.05
CA MET A 5 53.48 7.86 1.74
C MET A 5 52.25 8.26 0.92
N MET A 6 51.68 7.32 0.15
CA MET A 6 50.36 7.50 -0.45
C MET A 6 49.31 7.42 0.65
N ILE A 7 48.70 8.56 0.95
CA ILE A 7 47.45 8.62 1.71
C ILE A 7 46.36 8.14 0.75
N SER A 8 45.97 6.87 0.90
CA SER A 8 44.78 6.34 0.25
C SER A 8 43.56 6.90 0.97
N CYS A 9 42.89 7.88 0.38
CA CYS A 9 41.57 8.32 0.82
C CYS A 9 40.59 7.16 0.59
N MET A 10 40.31 6.39 1.64
CA MET A 10 39.08 5.59 1.68
C MET A 10 37.90 6.56 1.65
N ALA A 11 37.27 6.69 0.49
CA ALA A 11 35.93 7.21 0.37
C ALA A 11 34.99 6.24 1.12
N LEU A 12 34.74 6.50 2.40
CA LEU A 12 33.58 6.00 3.11
C LEU A 12 32.36 6.61 2.40
N GLY A 13 31.85 5.88 1.39
CA GLY A 13 30.54 6.17 0.83
C GLY A 13 29.54 6.09 1.97
N LEU A 14 28.98 7.24 2.37
CA LEU A 14 27.80 7.29 3.22
C LEU A 14 26.70 6.52 2.49
N VAL A 15 26.50 5.27 2.87
CA VAL A 15 25.24 4.58 2.57
C VAL A 15 24.21 5.33 3.39
N ALA A 16 23.39 6.14 2.73
CA ALA A 16 22.25 6.78 3.39
C ALA A 16 21.47 5.69 4.13
N ALA A 17 21.32 5.83 5.44
CA ALA A 17 20.56 4.87 6.23
C ALA A 17 19.13 4.81 5.66
N ALA A 18 18.62 3.61 5.38
CA ALA A 18 17.21 3.47 4.99
C ALA A 18 16.33 3.84 6.19
N ALA A 19 15.24 4.58 5.97
CA ALA A 19 14.30 4.88 7.03
C ALA A 19 13.58 3.59 7.44
N GLU A 20 13.46 3.33 8.74
CA GLU A 20 12.86 2.08 9.21
C GLU A 20 11.35 2.10 8.99
N LEU A 21 10.84 1.06 8.33
CA LEU A 21 9.42 0.80 8.23
C LEU A 21 8.95 -0.17 9.32
N ASN A 22 7.86 0.19 9.98
CA ASN A 22 7.19 -0.63 10.96
C ASN A 22 5.74 -0.86 10.55
N TYR A 23 5.16 -1.96 11.02
CA TYR A 23 3.75 -2.25 10.80
C TYR A 23 3.11 -2.86 12.05
N SER A 24 1.80 -2.70 12.14
CA SER A 24 0.95 -3.42 13.08
C SER A 24 -0.33 -3.85 12.38
N VAL A 25 -0.93 -4.93 12.87
CA VAL A 25 -2.23 -5.41 12.44
C VAL A 25 -3.12 -5.57 13.66
N ASP A 26 -4.23 -4.83 13.72
CA ASP A 26 -5.17 -4.88 14.84
C ASP A 26 -6.01 -6.18 14.84
N ASP A 27 -6.83 -6.36 15.87
CA ASP A 27 -7.67 -7.57 16.02
C ASP A 27 -8.79 -7.67 14.96
N ARG A 28 -9.06 -6.58 14.24
CA ARG A 28 -10.00 -6.53 13.11
C ARG A 28 -9.26 -6.71 11.78
N GLY A 29 -7.95 -6.92 11.79
CA GLY A 29 -7.12 -7.11 10.62
C GLY A 29 -6.74 -5.81 9.92
N VAL A 30 -6.95 -4.65 10.55
CA VAL A 30 -6.58 -3.34 10.00
C VAL A 30 -5.06 -3.18 10.05
N LEU A 31 -4.43 -2.86 8.92
CA LEU A 31 -2.98 -2.63 8.83
C LEU A 31 -2.64 -1.16 9.02
N THR A 32 -1.70 -0.89 9.91
CA THR A 32 -1.04 0.41 10.03
C THR A 32 0.42 0.26 9.60
N VAL A 33 0.91 1.13 8.71
CA VAL A 33 2.31 1.22 8.30
C VAL A 33 2.89 2.54 8.76
N GLN A 34 4.08 2.51 9.35
CA GLN A 34 4.76 3.67 9.90
C GLN A 34 6.19 3.80 9.36
N MET A 35 6.65 5.04 9.24
CA MET A 35 8.04 5.40 8.94
C MET A 35 8.47 6.51 9.91
N ASP A 36 9.57 6.29 10.63
CA ASP A 36 10.10 7.23 11.64
C ASP A 36 9.01 7.78 12.59
N GLY A 37 8.14 6.88 13.07
CA GLY A 37 7.05 7.19 14.00
C GLY A 37 5.83 7.90 13.40
N ARG A 38 5.79 8.11 12.07
CA ARG A 38 4.63 8.69 11.37
C ARG A 38 3.84 7.61 10.64
N THR A 39 2.51 7.63 10.78
CA THR A 39 1.62 6.71 10.09
C THR A 39 1.47 7.07 8.61
N LEU A 40 1.98 6.22 7.71
CA LEU A 40 1.89 6.41 6.26
C LEU A 40 0.59 5.83 5.69
N LEU A 41 0.22 4.62 6.11
CA LEU A 41 -1.02 3.94 5.73
C LEU A 41 -1.75 3.52 7.00
N ASP A 42 -3.06 3.75 7.05
CA ASP A 42 -3.88 3.43 8.23
C ASP A 42 -5.20 2.78 7.85
N GLY A 43 -5.16 1.47 7.71
CA GLY A 43 -6.28 0.67 7.28
C GLY A 43 -6.56 0.73 5.79
N GLU A 44 -7.52 -0.09 5.41
CA GLU A 44 -7.87 -0.32 4.04
C GLU A 44 -9.36 -0.67 3.89
N THR A 45 -9.86 -0.48 2.68
CA THR A 45 -11.16 -0.95 2.25
C THR A 45 -11.01 -1.73 0.96
N LEU A 46 -11.83 -2.77 0.81
CA LEU A 46 -12.04 -3.44 -0.47
C LEU A 46 -13.53 -3.46 -0.72
N GLN A 47 -13.96 -2.96 -1.87
CA GLN A 47 -15.37 -2.84 -2.22
C GLN A 47 -15.62 -3.32 -3.65
N LEU A 48 -16.72 -4.06 -3.84
CA LEU A 48 -17.38 -4.20 -5.13
C LEU A 48 -18.51 -3.17 -5.17
N MET A 49 -18.56 -2.40 -6.25
CA MET A 49 -19.49 -1.29 -6.45
C MET A 49 -20.31 -1.46 -7.71
N ASP A 50 -21.47 -0.79 -7.74
CA ASP A 50 -22.32 -0.65 -8.92
C ASP A 50 -21.86 0.49 -9.85
N ALA A 51 -22.66 0.77 -10.88
CA ALA A 51 -22.38 1.84 -11.86
C ALA A 51 -22.49 3.26 -11.27
N GLU A 52 -23.19 3.41 -10.14
CA GLU A 52 -23.42 4.68 -9.44
C GLU A 52 -22.44 4.85 -8.26
N TRP A 53 -21.43 3.98 -8.15
CA TRP A 53 -20.45 3.94 -7.06
C TRP A 53 -21.05 3.57 -5.70
N GLY A 54 -22.23 2.94 -5.69
CA GLY A 54 -22.82 2.33 -4.50
C GLY A 54 -22.12 1.02 -4.12
N THR A 55 -21.83 0.82 -2.83
CA THR A 55 -21.20 -0.43 -2.36
C THR A 55 -22.19 -1.60 -2.41
N ILE A 56 -21.87 -2.63 -3.20
CA ILE A 56 -22.60 -3.90 -3.27
C ILE A 56 -22.04 -4.92 -2.27
N SER A 57 -20.71 -4.99 -2.14
CA SER A 57 -20.02 -5.90 -1.24
C SER A 57 -18.79 -5.22 -0.64
N ALA A 58 -18.51 -5.50 0.63
CA ALA A 58 -17.33 -5.02 1.34
C ALA A 58 -16.64 -6.20 2.04
N PRO A 59 -15.83 -7.01 1.33
CA PRO A 59 -15.32 -8.28 1.85
C PRO A 59 -14.55 -8.18 3.17
N LEU A 60 -13.87 -7.06 3.44
CA LEU A 60 -13.11 -6.88 4.69
C LEU A 60 -14.00 -6.70 5.94
N LYS A 61 -15.32 -6.59 5.77
CA LYS A 61 -16.30 -6.63 6.87
C LYS A 61 -16.73 -8.06 7.24
N ALA A 62 -16.32 -9.07 6.48
CA ALA A 62 -16.63 -10.47 6.79
C ALA A 62 -15.80 -10.97 8.00
N GLN A 63 -16.12 -12.17 8.48
CA GLN A 63 -15.37 -12.78 9.57
C GLN A 63 -13.89 -12.95 9.19
N LEU A 64 -13.01 -12.42 10.04
CA LEU A 64 -11.57 -12.49 9.88
C LEU A 64 -11.02 -13.81 10.42
N GLN A 65 -10.13 -14.43 9.65
CA GLN A 65 -9.20 -15.46 10.13
C GLN A 65 -7.77 -14.93 10.07
N ARG A 66 -7.06 -14.95 11.20
CA ARG A 66 -5.64 -14.58 11.28
C ARG A 66 -4.76 -15.82 11.38
N LYS A 67 -3.66 -15.81 10.66
CA LYS A 67 -2.61 -16.82 10.72
C LYS A 67 -1.25 -16.13 10.78
N LYS A 68 -0.36 -16.62 11.63
CA LYS A 68 1.03 -16.19 11.67
C LYS A 68 1.92 -17.37 11.33
N GLU A 69 2.71 -17.23 10.27
CA GLU A 69 3.58 -18.26 9.72
C GLU A 69 4.99 -17.68 9.64
N GLY A 70 5.81 -17.90 10.66
CA GLY A 70 7.12 -17.27 10.78
C GLY A 70 7.02 -15.75 10.91
N ASN A 71 7.68 -15.02 9.98
CA ASN A 71 7.67 -13.56 9.88
C ASN A 71 6.50 -13.01 9.04
N VAL A 72 5.62 -13.88 8.54
CA VAL A 72 4.46 -13.50 7.74
C VAL A 72 3.20 -13.49 8.60
N GLU A 73 2.50 -12.37 8.58
CA GLU A 73 1.14 -12.26 9.12
C GLU A 73 0.12 -12.29 7.99
N ARG A 74 -0.85 -13.20 8.06
CA ARG A 74 -1.89 -13.39 7.05
C ARG A 74 -3.28 -13.17 7.65
N CYS A 75 -4.04 -12.30 7.01
CA CYS A 75 -5.47 -12.08 7.26
C CYS A 75 -6.27 -12.66 6.09
N ILE A 76 -7.36 -13.36 6.40
CA ILE A 76 -8.26 -13.95 5.40
C ILE A 76 -9.69 -13.56 5.77
N TRP A 77 -10.42 -13.01 4.79
CA TRP A 77 -11.84 -12.68 4.89
C TRP A 77 -12.59 -13.50 3.84
N ALA A 78 -13.60 -14.24 4.28
CA ALA A 78 -14.41 -15.07 3.39
C ALA A 78 -15.90 -14.79 3.59
N SER A 79 -16.60 -14.67 2.47
CA SER A 79 -18.05 -14.48 2.38
C SER A 79 -18.59 -15.34 1.23
N ASP A 80 -19.91 -15.34 1.04
CA ASP A 80 -20.58 -15.92 -0.12
C ASP A 80 -20.15 -15.26 -1.45
N ARG A 81 -19.74 -13.98 -1.40
CA ARG A 81 -19.40 -13.19 -2.60
C ARG A 81 -17.92 -13.11 -2.92
N ALA A 82 -17.06 -13.29 -1.93
CA ALA A 82 -15.61 -13.12 -2.11
C ALA A 82 -14.79 -13.88 -1.07
N VAL A 83 -13.59 -14.28 -1.49
CA VAL A 83 -12.51 -14.74 -0.62
C VAL A 83 -11.31 -13.85 -0.86
N VAL A 84 -10.82 -13.23 0.21
CA VAL A 84 -9.77 -12.23 0.17
C VAL A 84 -8.72 -12.59 1.20
N SER A 85 -7.46 -12.49 0.83
CA SER A 85 -6.36 -12.60 1.79
C SER A 85 -5.35 -11.48 1.61
N ARG A 86 -4.82 -11.01 2.73
CA ARG A 86 -3.68 -10.11 2.78
C ARG A 86 -2.57 -10.75 3.59
N SER A 87 -1.36 -10.73 3.08
CA SER A 87 -0.15 -11.05 3.84
C SER A 87 0.71 -9.81 4.05
N VAL A 88 1.34 -9.70 5.21
CA VAL A 88 2.34 -8.67 5.51
C VAL A 88 3.59 -9.35 6.06
N GLU A 89 4.74 -8.97 5.54
CA GLU A 89 6.04 -9.53 5.91
C GLU A 89 7.06 -8.39 6.06
N LYS A 90 7.81 -8.38 7.18
CA LYS A 90 9.03 -7.56 7.30
C LYS A 90 10.20 -8.38 6.77
N LEU A 91 10.81 -7.89 5.70
CA LEU A 91 11.96 -8.50 5.04
C LEU A 91 13.23 -8.27 5.87
N ALA A 92 14.25 -9.11 5.66
CA ALA A 92 15.52 -9.03 6.38
C ALA A 92 16.27 -7.70 6.17
N ASP A 93 16.01 -7.02 5.05
CA ASP A 93 16.58 -5.70 4.72
C ASP A 93 15.73 -4.52 5.24
N GLY A 94 14.73 -4.80 6.09
CA GLY A 94 13.87 -3.78 6.70
C GLY A 94 12.69 -3.31 5.83
N ARG A 95 12.60 -3.75 4.57
CA ARG A 95 11.44 -3.47 3.71
C ARG A 95 10.19 -4.21 4.17
N LEU A 96 9.02 -3.71 3.79
CA LEU A 96 7.75 -4.40 4.02
C LEU A 96 7.19 -4.95 2.72
N ARG A 97 6.83 -6.23 2.68
CA ARG A 97 6.08 -6.83 1.58
C ARG A 97 4.63 -7.02 1.99
N ILE A 98 3.71 -6.44 1.22
CA ILE A 98 2.27 -6.57 1.40
C ILE A 98 1.70 -7.27 0.17
N GLY A 99 1.16 -8.47 0.34
CA GLY A 99 0.55 -9.26 -0.72
C GLY A 99 -0.97 -9.30 -0.56
N TRP A 100 -1.69 -9.30 -1.67
CA TRP A 100 -3.13 -9.41 -1.76
C TRP A 100 -3.52 -10.50 -2.76
N SER A 101 -4.43 -11.37 -2.37
CA SER A 101 -5.17 -12.28 -3.24
C SER A 101 -6.65 -11.99 -3.08
N MET A 102 -7.31 -11.58 -4.14
CA MET A 102 -8.70 -11.12 -4.13
C MET A 102 -9.51 -11.89 -5.16
N LYS A 103 -10.41 -12.74 -4.69
CA LYS A 103 -11.30 -13.54 -5.54
C LYS A 103 -12.75 -13.16 -5.28
N PHE A 104 -13.45 -12.68 -6.30
CA PHE A 104 -14.90 -12.47 -6.28
C PHE A 104 -15.59 -13.56 -7.10
N VAL A 105 -16.76 -14.01 -6.64
CA VAL A 105 -17.61 -14.92 -7.42
C VAL A 105 -18.13 -14.22 -8.68
N ASN A 106 -18.48 -14.99 -9.69
CA ASN A 106 -19.11 -14.48 -10.91
C ASN A 106 -20.61 -14.18 -10.67
N GLY A 107 -21.23 -13.46 -11.61
CA GLY A 107 -22.68 -13.24 -11.63
C GLY A 107 -23.24 -12.39 -10.49
N ILE A 108 -22.43 -11.59 -9.77
CA ILE A 108 -22.95 -10.69 -8.73
C ILE A 108 -23.80 -9.59 -9.39
N PRO A 109 -25.11 -9.52 -9.13
CA PRO A 109 -25.99 -8.55 -9.80
C PRO A 109 -25.56 -7.10 -9.54
N GLY A 110 -25.52 -6.30 -10.61
CA GLY A 110 -25.17 -4.89 -10.53
C GLY A 110 -23.67 -4.58 -10.39
N GLY A 111 -22.81 -5.57 -10.17
CA GLY A 111 -21.37 -5.37 -10.01
C GLY A 111 -20.70 -4.74 -11.22
N ARG A 112 -19.88 -3.70 -11.00
CA ARG A 112 -19.17 -2.96 -12.06
C ARG A 112 -17.71 -2.69 -11.74
N TYR A 113 -17.42 -2.21 -10.54
CA TYR A 113 -16.07 -1.75 -10.18
C TYR A 113 -15.60 -2.41 -8.90
N ILE A 114 -14.34 -2.80 -8.83
CA ILE A 114 -13.71 -3.20 -7.58
C ILE A 114 -12.65 -2.15 -7.23
N GLU A 115 -12.64 -1.73 -5.97
CA GLU A 115 -11.67 -0.78 -5.42
C GLU A 115 -11.04 -1.33 -4.14
N LEU A 116 -9.71 -1.46 -4.14
CA LEU A 116 -8.87 -1.62 -2.95
C LEU A 116 -8.25 -0.26 -2.64
N SER A 117 -8.54 0.31 -1.48
CA SER A 117 -8.09 1.64 -1.07
C SER A 117 -7.45 1.60 0.31
N TYR A 118 -6.23 2.12 0.43
CA TYR A 118 -5.57 2.43 1.69
C TYR A 118 -5.79 3.88 2.06
N PHE A 119 -6.08 4.14 3.35
CA PHE A 119 -6.12 5.50 3.86
C PHE A 119 -4.71 6.00 4.15
N ALA A 120 -4.40 7.21 3.67
CA ALA A 120 -3.09 7.84 3.84
C ALA A 120 -3.28 9.17 4.60
N PRO A 121 -2.98 9.23 5.91
CA PRO A 121 -3.30 10.37 6.76
C PRO A 121 -2.69 11.69 6.28
N ARG A 122 -3.49 12.76 6.19
CA ARG A 122 -3.06 14.06 5.65
C ARG A 122 -1.78 14.64 6.28
N GLY A 123 -1.53 14.38 7.55
CA GLY A 123 -0.38 14.92 8.31
C GLY A 123 0.95 14.22 8.02
N SER A 124 0.92 13.14 7.24
CA SER A 124 2.11 12.32 6.96
C SER A 124 2.75 12.63 5.62
N PHE A 125 2.11 13.44 4.78
CA PHE A 125 2.54 13.72 3.41
C PHE A 125 2.77 15.21 3.17
N ALA A 126 3.85 15.52 2.44
CA ALA A 126 4.32 16.88 2.22
C ALA A 126 3.82 17.48 0.89
N TYR A 127 2.55 17.24 0.54
CA TYR A 127 1.95 17.81 -0.68
C TYR A 127 1.11 19.04 -0.35
N ALA A 128 1.42 20.15 -1.04
CA ALA A 128 0.48 21.27 -1.18
C ALA A 128 -0.84 20.77 -1.78
N GLU A 129 -1.96 21.43 -1.49
CA GLU A 129 -3.23 21.12 -2.14
C GLU A 129 -3.10 21.38 -3.63
N GLN A 130 -3.09 20.31 -4.41
CA GLN A 130 -3.02 20.40 -5.85
C GLN A 130 -4.47 20.27 -6.31
N GLY A 131 -5.02 21.22 -7.07
CA GLY A 131 -6.40 21.17 -7.58
C GLY A 131 -6.70 20.00 -8.53
N ARG A 132 -5.92 18.91 -8.49
CA ARG A 132 -6.07 17.65 -9.19
C ARG A 132 -6.17 16.50 -8.17
N ARG A 133 -7.10 15.57 -8.42
CA ARG A 133 -7.31 14.39 -7.58
C ARG A 133 -6.16 13.40 -7.63
N LYS A 134 -5.56 13.15 -8.79
CA LYS A 134 -4.49 12.14 -8.96
C LYS A 134 -3.11 12.79 -8.91
N ILE A 135 -2.30 12.39 -7.93
CA ILE A 135 -0.93 12.89 -7.74
C ILE A 135 0.05 12.06 -8.57
N ALA A 136 -0.04 10.73 -8.47
CA ALA A 136 0.81 9.78 -9.17
C ALA A 136 0.06 8.48 -9.49
N ALA A 137 0.48 7.77 -10.52
CA ALA A 137 -0.01 6.43 -10.82
C ALA A 137 1.04 5.58 -11.53
N SER A 138 1.13 4.29 -11.19
CA SER A 138 2.10 3.36 -11.77
C SER A 138 1.70 1.91 -11.52
N ALA A 139 1.98 1.04 -12.49
CA ALA A 139 1.86 -0.41 -12.32
C ALA A 139 3.18 -1.08 -11.89
N LYS A 140 4.29 -0.32 -11.80
CA LYS A 140 5.63 -0.87 -11.52
C LYS A 140 6.26 -0.30 -10.27
N ALA A 141 6.30 1.03 -10.16
CA ALA A 141 6.90 1.70 -9.01
C ALA A 141 6.39 3.14 -8.84
N MET A 142 6.33 3.60 -7.61
CA MET A 142 5.96 4.97 -7.24
C MET A 142 6.84 5.46 -6.10
N VAL A 143 7.19 6.75 -6.15
CA VAL A 143 7.87 7.44 -5.05
C VAL A 143 6.91 8.51 -4.53
N ILE A 144 6.61 8.46 -3.24
CA ILE A 144 5.67 9.38 -2.58
C ILE A 144 6.46 10.20 -1.56
N GLU A 145 6.35 11.53 -1.67
CA GLU A 145 6.96 12.47 -0.74
C GLU A 145 6.18 12.49 0.58
N THR A 146 6.88 12.27 1.69
CA THR A 146 6.31 12.21 3.04
C THR A 146 6.95 13.29 3.92
N ALA A 147 6.33 13.57 5.06
CA ALA A 147 6.95 14.44 6.07
C ALA A 147 8.20 13.83 6.74
N ALA A 148 8.48 12.53 6.53
CA ALA A 148 9.64 11.82 7.06
C ALA A 148 10.74 11.55 6.00
N GLY A 149 10.54 11.97 4.74
CA GLY A 149 11.38 11.60 3.62
C GLY A 149 10.56 11.03 2.47
N LYS A 150 10.98 9.94 1.84
CA LYS A 150 10.28 9.32 0.71
C LYS A 150 9.82 7.90 1.04
N LEU A 151 8.58 7.59 0.68
CA LEU A 151 8.08 6.23 0.60
C LEU A 151 8.23 5.74 -0.83
N ASN A 152 9.08 4.74 -1.04
CA ASN A 152 9.19 4.05 -2.31
C ASN A 152 8.31 2.80 -2.29
N ILE A 153 7.57 2.58 -3.37
CA ILE A 153 6.65 1.45 -3.52
C ILE A 153 6.94 0.76 -4.84
N GLU A 154 7.25 -0.52 -4.80
CA GLU A 154 7.36 -1.38 -5.96
C GLU A 154 6.10 -2.25 -6.07
N PHE A 155 5.51 -2.32 -7.26
CA PHE A 155 4.27 -3.04 -7.53
C PHE A 155 4.51 -4.25 -8.42
N SER A 156 3.81 -5.35 -8.16
CA SER A 156 3.70 -6.50 -9.06
C SER A 156 2.37 -7.25 -8.87
N GLY A 157 2.08 -8.21 -9.74
CA GLY A 157 0.86 -9.03 -9.70
C GLY A 157 -0.33 -8.44 -10.46
N ALA A 158 -0.64 -7.16 -10.23
CA ALA A 158 -1.75 -6.48 -10.91
C ALA A 158 -1.27 -5.77 -12.20
N SER A 159 -2.07 -5.84 -13.26
CA SER A 159 -1.81 -5.13 -14.51
C SER A 159 -2.32 -3.69 -14.51
N THR A 160 -3.34 -3.39 -13.70
CA THR A 160 -3.85 -2.04 -13.49
C THR A 160 -2.93 -1.24 -12.58
N PRO A 161 -2.69 0.06 -12.87
CA PRO A 161 -1.82 0.88 -12.04
C PRO A 161 -2.45 1.17 -10.68
N TRP A 162 -1.61 1.13 -9.64
CA TRP A 162 -1.91 1.81 -8.38
C TRP A 162 -1.85 3.32 -8.58
N ALA A 163 -2.71 4.07 -7.90
CA ALA A 163 -2.70 5.53 -7.91
C ALA A 163 -2.65 6.10 -6.50
N PHE A 164 -1.91 7.20 -6.32
CA PHE A 164 -1.94 8.00 -5.12
C PHE A 164 -2.77 9.27 -5.40
N GLU A 165 -3.81 9.47 -4.61
CA GLU A 165 -4.82 10.51 -4.83
C GLU A 165 -4.95 11.46 -3.64
N ASP A 166 -5.15 12.74 -3.93
CA ASP A 166 -5.57 13.78 -3.00
C ASP A 166 -7.09 13.79 -2.88
N MET A 167 -7.60 13.30 -1.74
CA MET A 167 -9.02 13.26 -1.41
C MET A 167 -9.34 14.20 -0.23
N ARG A 168 -8.47 15.19 0.05
CA ARG A 168 -8.64 16.09 1.21
C ARG A 168 -9.83 17.04 1.04
N SER A 169 -10.16 17.41 -0.20
CA SER A 169 -11.33 18.24 -0.54
C SER A 169 -12.64 17.45 -0.48
N GLU A 170 -12.58 16.11 -0.50
CA GLU A 170 -13.73 15.23 -0.49
C GLU A 170 -14.23 15.04 0.95
N LYS A 171 -15.42 15.59 1.25
CA LYS A 171 -16.00 15.59 2.61
C LYS A 171 -16.10 14.20 3.25
N TRP A 172 -16.27 13.17 2.44
CA TRP A 172 -16.44 11.79 2.88
C TRP A 172 -15.11 11.04 3.12
N HIS A 173 -13.96 11.62 2.74
CA HIS A 173 -12.64 10.99 2.88
C HIS A 173 -11.63 11.84 3.66
N GLY A 174 -11.44 13.12 3.28
CA GLY A 174 -10.63 14.10 4.01
C GLY A 174 -9.12 13.82 4.14
N ASN A 175 -8.58 12.88 3.36
CA ASN A 175 -7.19 12.39 3.47
C ASN A 175 -6.60 12.12 2.07
N PHE A 176 -5.35 11.65 1.98
CA PHE A 176 -4.89 11.01 0.76
C PHE A 176 -5.35 9.56 0.72
N ARG A 177 -5.26 8.92 -0.44
CA ARG A 177 -5.43 7.46 -0.56
C ARG A 177 -4.46 6.85 -1.56
N LEU A 178 -4.10 5.59 -1.33
CA LEU A 178 -3.43 4.73 -2.30
C LEU A 178 -4.43 3.68 -2.77
N ILE A 179 -4.74 3.66 -4.07
CA ILE A 179 -5.86 2.92 -4.64
C ILE A 179 -5.43 2.01 -5.79
N LEU A 180 -5.98 0.80 -5.82
CA LEU A 180 -6.01 -0.11 -6.97
C LEU A 180 -7.47 -0.36 -7.35
N ALA A 181 -7.84 -0.06 -8.60
CA ALA A 181 -9.20 -0.25 -9.09
C ALA A 181 -9.23 -0.96 -10.45
N TRP A 182 -10.23 -1.81 -10.65
CA TRP A 182 -10.44 -2.55 -11.89
C TRP A 182 -11.93 -2.84 -12.13
N ASN A 183 -12.27 -3.24 -13.35
CA ASN A 183 -13.64 -3.60 -13.70
C ASN A 183 -13.97 -5.00 -13.22
N TYR A 184 -15.16 -5.17 -12.66
CA TYR A 184 -15.73 -6.47 -12.40
C TYR A 184 -16.36 -7.04 -13.68
N ASP A 185 -15.96 -8.25 -14.05
CA ASP A 185 -16.61 -9.00 -15.14
C ASP A 185 -17.63 -10.00 -14.55
N PRO A 186 -18.95 -9.79 -14.74
CA PRO A 186 -19.95 -10.71 -14.23
C PRO A 186 -19.91 -12.09 -14.90
N ALA A 187 -19.32 -12.22 -16.09
CA ALA A 187 -19.22 -13.49 -16.81
C ALA A 187 -18.00 -14.33 -16.39
N ALA A 188 -17.03 -13.74 -15.69
CA ALA A 188 -15.77 -14.39 -15.32
C ALA A 188 -15.57 -14.47 -13.80
N VAL A 189 -14.73 -15.41 -13.36
CA VAL A 189 -14.19 -15.38 -12.01
C VAL A 189 -13.17 -14.27 -11.94
N ASN A 190 -13.36 -13.31 -11.04
CA ASN A 190 -12.48 -12.17 -10.90
C ASN A 190 -11.43 -12.51 -9.86
N VAL A 191 -10.20 -12.79 -10.31
CA VAL A 191 -9.04 -13.02 -9.45
C VAL A 191 -8.02 -11.93 -9.73
N VAL A 192 -7.63 -11.20 -8.68
CA VAL A 192 -6.55 -10.22 -8.74
C VAL A 192 -5.56 -10.50 -7.63
N GLU A 193 -4.31 -10.70 -8.05
CA GLU A 193 -3.16 -10.76 -7.16
C GLU A 193 -2.43 -9.42 -7.23
N SER A 194 -2.00 -8.87 -6.10
CA SER A 194 -1.20 -7.64 -6.07
C SER A 194 -0.19 -7.68 -4.95
N THR A 195 1.05 -7.32 -5.23
CA THR A 195 2.11 -7.17 -4.22
C THR A 195 2.64 -5.75 -4.23
N MET A 196 2.83 -5.19 -3.04
CA MET A 196 3.57 -3.97 -2.79
C MET A 196 4.82 -4.31 -1.98
N VAL A 197 5.99 -3.81 -2.40
CA VAL A 197 7.19 -3.79 -1.57
C VAL A 197 7.49 -2.34 -1.22
N LEU A 198 7.49 -2.03 0.07
CA LEU A 198 7.68 -0.69 0.61
C LEU A 198 9.10 -0.53 1.15
N SER A 199 9.72 0.61 0.85
CA SER A 199 10.98 1.04 1.47
C SER A 199 10.97 2.54 1.78
N GLY A 200 11.67 2.93 2.84
CA GLY A 200 11.79 4.33 3.25
C GLY A 200 13.15 4.92 2.91
N THR A 201 13.17 6.16 2.41
CA THR A 201 14.38 6.98 2.31
C THR A 201 14.22 8.18 3.25
N PRO A 202 15.13 8.44 4.20
CA PRO A 202 14.99 9.58 5.10
C PRO A 202 15.04 10.91 4.34
N ALA A 203 14.51 11.97 4.96
CA ALA A 203 14.74 13.33 4.48
C ALA A 203 16.24 13.67 4.52
N GLU A 204 16.74 14.31 3.47
CA GLU A 204 18.15 14.75 3.41
C GLU A 204 18.46 15.71 4.57
N GLY A 205 19.52 15.43 5.35
CA GLY A 205 20.00 16.29 6.44
C GLY A 205 19.69 15.85 7.87
N LYS A 206 19.41 14.56 8.10
CA LYS A 206 19.38 13.94 9.43
C LYS A 206 20.41 12.83 9.56
#